data_AF-A0A1J7J675-F1
#
_entry.id   AF-A0A1J7J675-F1
#
_cell.length_a   1.000
_cell.length_b   1.000
_cell.length_c   1.000
_cell.angle_alpha   90.00
_cell.angle_beta   90.00
_cell.angle_gamma   90.00
#
_symmetry.space_group_name_H-M   'P 1'
#
loop_
_entity.id
_entity.type
_entity.pdbx_description
1 polymer ?
#
loop_
_entity_poly.entity_id
_entity_poly.type
_entity_poly.pdbx_seq_one_letter_code
_entity_poly.pdbx_strand_id
1 'polypeptide(L)'
;MLSIIPLLLLLPAALGSIIPPALVEDRAAGAVSPNKTCGITGAGLNNGYTCPETDACCSSYGFCGTGDSFCLTSAGCQTAYSTTRTTCQAPKSGTTISVDGTCGTSGAGKSGYKCPATGATCCSA
;
A
#
# COMPACT_ATOMS: atom_id res chain seq x y z
N MET A 1 3.10 52.40 -58.32
CA MET A 1 2.33 52.98 -57.21
C MET A 1 2.74 52.26 -55.94
N LEU A 2 3.33 53.03 -55.05
CA LEU A 2 3.67 52.70 -53.67
C LEU A 2 2.39 52.30 -52.93
N SER A 3 2.37 51.21 -52.16
CA SER A 3 1.49 51.14 -50.99
C SER A 3 1.97 50.13 -49.94
N ILE A 4 2.76 50.66 -49.01
CA ILE A 4 2.73 50.43 -47.55
C ILE A 4 2.25 49.08 -47.00
N ILE A 5 3.21 48.38 -46.41
CA ILE A 5 3.09 47.41 -45.32
C ILE A 5 2.36 48.05 -44.12
N PRO A 6 1.59 47.27 -43.33
CA PRO A 6 1.75 47.38 -41.89
C PRO A 6 2.13 46.03 -41.28
N LEU A 7 3.30 46.09 -40.65
CA LEU A 7 3.78 45.24 -39.60
C LEU A 7 2.81 45.35 -38.42
N LEU A 8 2.06 44.28 -38.11
CA LEU A 8 1.43 44.08 -36.80
C LEU A 8 1.22 42.57 -36.62
N LEU A 9 2.19 41.88 -36.00
CA LEU A 9 2.12 41.50 -34.58
C LEU A 9 0.72 41.01 -34.18
N LEU A 10 0.58 39.69 -33.99
CA LEU A 10 -0.04 39.08 -32.82
C LEU A 10 0.10 37.55 -32.96
N LEU A 11 1.05 36.99 -32.22
CA LEU A 11 1.07 35.57 -31.91
C LEU A 11 -0.24 35.22 -31.18
N PRO A 12 -1.02 34.21 -31.61
CA PRO A 12 -1.81 33.49 -30.64
C PRO A 12 -0.80 32.76 -29.77
N ALA A 13 -0.65 33.27 -28.55
CA ALA A 13 0.04 32.62 -27.46
C ALA A 13 -0.25 31.12 -27.53
N ALA A 14 0.81 30.31 -27.54
CA ALA A 14 0.69 28.91 -27.22
C ALA A 14 -0.10 28.83 -25.92
N LEU A 15 -1.34 28.36 -25.99
CA LEU A 15 -2.09 27.83 -24.88
C LEU A 15 -1.38 26.54 -24.45
N GLY A 16 -0.13 26.69 -23.99
CA GLY A 16 0.48 25.72 -23.10
C GLY A 16 -0.41 25.74 -21.88
N SER A 17 -1.23 24.71 -21.73
CA SER A 17 -2.00 24.48 -20.52
C SER A 17 -1.03 24.59 -19.36
N ILE A 18 -1.15 25.68 -18.60
CA ILE A 18 -0.49 25.84 -17.32
C ILE A 18 -1.23 24.88 -16.39
N ILE A 19 -0.87 23.59 -16.46
CA ILE A 19 -1.26 22.65 -15.43
C ILE A 19 -0.59 23.20 -14.16
N PRO A 20 -1.35 23.59 -13.13
CA PRO A 20 -0.74 24.00 -11.87
C PRO A 20 0.14 22.84 -11.38
N PRO A 21 1.31 23.11 -10.77
CA PRO A 21 2.18 22.08 -10.23
C PRO A 21 1.56 21.33 -9.02
N ALA A 22 0.30 21.59 -8.70
CA ALA A 22 -0.48 20.87 -7.70
C ALA A 22 -1.08 19.54 -8.22
N LEU A 23 -0.96 19.24 -9.52
CA LEU A 23 -1.24 17.90 -10.06
C LEU A 23 0.01 17.26 -10.66
N VAL A 24 1.19 17.56 -10.09
CA VAL A 24 2.30 16.61 -10.20
C VAL A 24 1.82 15.36 -9.50
N GLU A 25 1.55 14.35 -10.32
CA GLU A 25 1.38 12.95 -10.00
C GLU A 25 2.59 12.48 -9.16
N ASP A 26 2.59 12.86 -7.90
CA ASP A 26 3.27 12.07 -6.90
C ASP A 26 2.40 10.85 -6.72
N ARG A 27 2.87 9.70 -7.18
CA ARG A 27 2.37 8.41 -6.68
C ARG A 27 2.84 8.20 -5.24
N ALA A 28 2.69 9.25 -4.43
CA ALA A 28 2.67 9.27 -3.00
C ALA A 28 1.42 8.51 -2.62
N ALA A 29 1.60 7.46 -1.83
CA ALA A 29 0.59 6.83 -0.97
C ALA A 29 -0.84 7.33 -1.26
N GLY A 30 -1.65 6.53 -1.98
CA GLY A 30 -3.02 6.91 -2.35
C GLY A 30 -3.82 7.51 -1.20
N ALA A 31 -4.87 8.31 -1.47
CA ALA A 31 -5.58 9.07 -0.45
C ALA A 31 -5.90 8.23 0.82
N VAL A 32 -5.92 8.87 1.99
CA VAL A 32 -6.27 8.16 3.24
C VAL A 32 -7.71 7.67 3.16
N SER A 33 -7.92 6.40 3.52
CA SER A 33 -9.20 5.71 3.43
C SER A 33 -10.30 6.40 4.26
N PRO A 34 -11.48 6.68 3.67
CA PRO A 34 -12.61 7.23 4.40
C PRO A 34 -13.37 6.19 5.25
N ASN A 35 -13.18 4.90 4.99
CA ASN A 35 -14.01 3.81 5.55
C ASN A 35 -13.20 2.57 5.97
N LYS A 36 -11.89 2.72 6.21
CA LYS A 36 -10.96 1.64 6.55
C LYS A 36 -10.74 0.58 5.46
N THR A 37 -11.25 0.75 4.25
CA THR A 37 -10.84 -0.08 3.10
C THR A 37 -9.58 0.47 2.45
N CYS A 38 -8.68 -0.40 1.99
CA CYS A 38 -7.38 0.00 1.48
C CYS A 38 -6.91 -0.91 0.35
N GLY A 39 -5.91 -0.44 -0.38
CA GLY A 39 -5.28 -1.20 -1.43
C GLY A 39 -6.15 -1.41 -2.66
N ILE A 40 -5.70 -2.34 -3.49
CA ILE A 40 -6.36 -2.65 -4.77
C ILE A 40 -6.99 -4.04 -4.77
N THR A 41 -6.69 -4.86 -3.77
CA THR A 41 -7.26 -6.21 -3.61
C THR A 41 -8.31 -6.24 -2.50
N GLY A 42 -9.13 -7.30 -2.49
CA GLY A 42 -10.15 -7.51 -1.45
C GLY A 42 -11.15 -6.36 -1.37
N ALA A 43 -11.39 -5.84 -0.17
CA ALA A 43 -12.28 -4.72 0.07
C ALA A 43 -11.78 -3.39 -0.53
N GLY A 44 -10.52 -3.32 -0.97
CA GLY A 44 -9.98 -2.16 -1.68
C GLY A 44 -10.59 -1.93 -3.06
N LEU A 45 -11.13 -2.98 -3.72
CA LEU A 45 -11.84 -2.90 -5.01
C LEU A 45 -11.13 -2.03 -6.08
N ASN A 46 -9.81 -2.13 -6.18
CA ASN A 46 -8.96 -1.30 -7.07
C ASN A 46 -9.00 0.23 -6.81
N ASN A 47 -9.48 0.71 -5.67
CA ASN A 47 -9.52 2.14 -5.35
C ASN A 47 -8.16 2.70 -4.90
N GLY A 48 -7.28 1.86 -4.32
CA GLY A 48 -5.90 2.26 -3.99
C GLY A 48 -5.77 3.20 -2.78
N TYR A 49 -6.78 3.26 -1.90
CA TYR A 49 -6.70 4.04 -0.66
C TYR A 49 -5.60 3.52 0.28
N THR A 50 -4.99 4.43 1.04
CA THR A 50 -4.05 4.09 2.11
C THR A 50 -4.69 4.12 3.48
N CYS A 51 -3.97 3.61 4.48
CA CYS A 51 -4.45 3.60 5.85
C CYS A 51 -4.06 4.82 6.67
N PRO A 52 -4.93 5.26 7.60
CA PRO A 52 -4.59 6.29 8.57
C PRO A 52 -3.59 5.75 9.60
N GLU A 53 -2.85 6.66 10.24
CA GLU A 53 -1.82 6.35 11.25
C GLU A 53 -2.31 5.45 12.41
N THR A 54 -3.58 5.57 12.80
CA THR A 54 -4.15 4.76 13.89
C THR A 54 -4.29 3.27 13.52
N ASP A 55 -4.36 2.96 12.23
CA ASP A 55 -4.59 1.63 11.68
C ASP A 55 -3.67 1.38 10.49
N ALA A 56 -2.38 1.57 10.75
CA ALA A 56 -1.40 1.92 9.73
C ALA A 56 -1.11 0.84 8.66
N CYS A 57 -1.60 -0.38 8.84
CA CYS A 57 -1.31 -1.51 7.97
C CYS A 57 -2.51 -1.87 7.09
N CYS A 58 -2.30 -1.93 5.78
CA CYS A 58 -3.28 -2.47 4.86
C CYS A 58 -3.14 -3.99 4.75
N SER A 59 -4.11 -4.75 5.25
CA SER A 59 -4.11 -6.22 5.17
C SER A 59 -4.27 -6.72 3.74
N SER A 60 -3.94 -8.00 3.50
CA SER A 60 -4.19 -8.69 2.21
C SER A 60 -5.66 -8.66 1.78
N TYR A 61 -6.57 -8.55 2.74
CA TYR A 61 -8.02 -8.49 2.53
C TYR A 61 -8.54 -7.08 2.18
N GLY A 62 -7.67 -6.07 2.13
CA GLY A 62 -8.03 -4.71 1.76
C GLY A 62 -8.68 -3.91 2.89
N PHE A 63 -8.31 -4.19 4.14
CA PHE A 63 -8.74 -3.42 5.31
C PHE A 63 -7.55 -2.89 6.11
N CYS A 64 -7.71 -1.67 6.63
CA CYS A 64 -6.78 -1.04 7.56
C CYS A 64 -6.92 -1.61 8.96
N GLY A 65 -5.78 -1.83 9.62
CA GLY A 65 -5.74 -2.26 11.01
C GLY A 65 -4.34 -2.26 11.58
N THR A 66 -4.21 -2.92 12.74
CA THR A 66 -2.95 -3.07 13.48
C THR A 66 -2.74 -4.53 13.89
N GLY A 67 -1.53 -4.86 14.33
CA GLY A 67 -1.18 -6.21 14.77
C GLY A 67 -0.81 -7.16 13.63
N ASP A 68 -0.40 -8.37 14.00
CA ASP A 68 0.31 -9.28 13.10
C ASP A 68 -0.50 -9.71 11.87
N SER A 69 -1.81 -9.89 11.99
CA SER A 69 -2.70 -10.25 10.87
C SER A 69 -2.85 -9.15 9.81
N PHE A 70 -2.55 -7.89 10.17
CA PHE A 70 -2.58 -6.76 9.26
C PHE A 70 -1.19 -6.37 8.78
N CYS A 71 -0.23 -6.38 9.70
CA CYS A 71 1.09 -5.78 9.51
C CYS A 71 2.16 -6.77 9.06
N LEU A 72 2.00 -8.08 9.25
CA LEU A 72 3.03 -9.00 8.79
C LEU A 72 3.01 -9.14 7.26
N THR A 73 4.20 -9.11 6.67
CA THR A 73 4.35 -9.43 5.23
C THR A 73 3.92 -10.87 4.93
N SER A 74 4.09 -11.81 5.88
CA SER A 74 3.57 -13.17 5.76
C SER A 74 2.04 -13.25 5.82
N ALA A 75 1.37 -12.27 6.42
CA ALA A 75 -0.09 -12.12 6.37
C ALA A 75 -0.56 -11.46 5.05
N GLY A 76 0.39 -11.03 4.21
CA GLY A 76 0.12 -10.33 2.96
C GLY A 76 -0.16 -8.83 3.13
N CYS A 77 0.44 -8.19 4.13
CA CYS A 77 0.39 -6.73 4.28
C CYS A 77 0.77 -6.00 2.98
N GLN A 78 -0.09 -5.11 2.50
CA GLN A 78 0.06 -4.38 1.25
C GLN A 78 0.87 -3.09 1.45
N THR A 79 2.20 -3.19 1.44
CA THR A 79 3.14 -2.09 1.76
C THR A 79 2.90 -0.77 1.03
N ALA A 80 2.45 -0.82 -0.24
CA ALA A 80 2.19 0.39 -1.02
C ALA A 80 0.93 1.16 -0.57
N TYR A 81 0.06 0.51 0.20
CA TYR A 81 -1.23 1.04 0.64
C TYR A 81 -1.33 1.10 2.17
N SER A 82 -0.25 0.79 2.87
CA SER A 82 -0.09 1.12 4.28
C SER A 82 0.38 2.57 4.43
N THR A 83 0.30 3.12 5.63
CA THR A 83 0.64 4.52 5.91
C THR A 83 2.05 4.90 5.46
N THR A 84 3.03 4.00 5.67
CA THR A 84 4.38 4.14 5.12
C THR A 84 4.85 2.81 4.53
N ARG A 85 5.90 2.86 3.71
CA ARG A 85 6.49 1.64 3.11
C ARG A 85 7.19 0.73 4.14
N THR A 86 7.31 1.15 5.39
CA THR A 86 7.99 0.40 6.45
C THR A 86 7.04 -0.03 7.58
N THR A 87 5.72 0.18 7.45
CA THR A 87 4.77 -0.30 8.46
C THR A 87 4.56 -1.80 8.39
N CYS A 88 4.55 -2.38 7.18
CA CYS A 88 4.53 -3.83 7.02
C CYS A 88 5.87 -4.41 7.49
N GLN A 89 5.82 -5.42 8.37
CA GLN A 89 7.01 -6.03 8.97
C GLN A 89 7.18 -7.47 8.55
N ALA A 90 8.43 -7.87 8.34
CA ALA A 90 8.74 -9.29 8.25
C ALA A 90 8.54 -9.96 9.62
N PRO A 91 7.99 -11.18 9.66
CA PRO A 91 7.96 -11.99 10.87
C PRO A 91 9.37 -12.25 11.42
N LYS A 92 9.51 -12.29 12.74
CA LYS A 92 10.76 -12.66 13.42
C LYS A 92 10.71 -14.13 13.82
N SER A 93 11.69 -14.91 13.36
CA SER A 93 11.84 -16.31 13.75
C SER A 93 11.94 -16.45 15.26
N GLY A 94 11.27 -17.47 15.81
CA GLY A 94 11.27 -17.79 17.23
C GLY A 94 10.50 -16.79 18.11
N THR A 95 9.90 -15.73 17.58
CA THR A 95 9.15 -14.73 18.38
C THR A 95 7.78 -14.40 17.81
N THR A 96 7.65 -14.24 16.49
CA THR A 96 6.36 -14.01 15.85
C THR A 96 5.50 -15.29 15.86
N ILE A 97 4.24 -15.14 16.25
CA ILE A 97 3.24 -16.22 16.16
C ILE A 97 2.80 -16.34 14.70
N SER A 98 2.80 -17.57 14.17
CA SER A 98 2.31 -17.82 12.82
C SER A 98 0.82 -17.46 12.73
N VAL A 99 0.47 -16.73 11.67
CA VAL A 99 -0.91 -16.29 11.36
C VAL A 99 -1.62 -17.20 10.36
N ASP A 100 -0.89 -18.14 9.73
CA ASP A 100 -1.37 -19.03 8.66
C ASP A 100 -1.22 -20.52 9.01
N GLY A 101 -0.76 -20.83 10.23
CA GLY A 101 -0.52 -22.20 10.70
C GLY A 101 0.84 -22.77 10.28
N THR A 102 1.64 -22.05 9.50
CA THR A 102 3.03 -22.42 9.19
C THR A 102 3.95 -22.01 10.35
N CYS A 103 4.20 -22.90 11.30
CA CYS A 103 5.10 -22.66 12.43
C CYS A 103 6.03 -23.86 12.68
N GLY A 104 7.07 -23.63 13.49
CA GLY A 104 8.19 -24.55 13.65
C GLY A 104 9.32 -24.27 12.65
N THR A 105 10.25 -25.21 12.54
CA THR A 105 11.45 -25.15 11.66
C THR A 105 11.51 -26.27 10.61
N SER A 106 10.49 -27.12 10.55
CA SER A 106 10.38 -28.29 9.68
C SER A 106 9.07 -28.24 8.87
N GLY A 107 8.96 -29.08 7.83
CA GLY A 107 7.74 -29.20 7.02
C GLY A 107 7.29 -27.88 6.38
N ALA A 108 6.07 -27.46 6.68
CA ALA A 108 5.51 -26.17 6.24
C ALA A 108 6.12 -24.98 7.02
N GLY A 109 6.57 -25.20 8.25
CA GLY A 109 7.24 -24.20 9.08
C GLY A 109 8.71 -24.03 8.73
N LYS A 110 9.06 -23.62 7.51
CA LYS A 110 10.48 -23.40 7.16
C LYS A 110 11.07 -22.14 7.80
N SER A 111 10.21 -21.24 8.27
CA SER A 111 10.59 -19.89 8.70
C SER A 111 10.83 -19.74 10.20
N GLY A 112 10.67 -20.81 10.99
CA GLY A 112 10.98 -20.78 12.44
C GLY A 112 9.95 -20.07 13.31
N TYR A 113 8.72 -19.85 12.84
CA TYR A 113 7.70 -19.08 13.58
C TYR A 113 7.17 -19.85 14.80
N LYS A 114 6.69 -19.15 15.82
CA LYS A 114 6.06 -19.79 17.00
C LYS A 114 4.63 -20.23 16.66
N CYS A 115 4.23 -21.39 17.19
CA CYS A 115 2.85 -21.84 17.09
C CYS A 115 1.97 -21.17 18.18
N PRO A 116 0.70 -20.84 17.88
CA PRO A 116 -0.23 -20.38 18.91
C PRO A 116 -0.49 -21.47 19.98
N ALA A 117 -0.66 -21.06 21.24
CA ALA A 117 -0.68 -21.96 22.40
C ALA A 117 -1.95 -22.83 22.52
N THR A 118 -3.03 -22.52 21.81
CA THR A 118 -4.30 -23.25 21.88
C THR A 118 -4.54 -24.10 20.63
N GLY A 119 -4.62 -25.43 20.81
CA GLY A 119 -5.03 -26.36 19.75
C GLY A 119 -3.92 -26.81 18.81
N ALA A 120 -2.73 -27.12 19.35
CA ALA A 120 -1.55 -27.58 18.62
C ALA A 120 -1.82 -28.77 17.70
N THR A 121 -2.23 -28.47 16.47
CA THR A 121 -2.12 -29.35 15.30
C THR A 121 -1.30 -28.60 14.27
N CYS A 122 -0.09 -28.20 14.64
CA CYS A 122 0.85 -27.61 13.70
C CYS A 122 1.72 -28.73 13.15
N CYS A 123 1.38 -29.12 11.92
CA CYS A 123 1.91 -30.23 11.14
C CYS A 123 3.37 -30.05 10.74
N SER A 124 4.26 -30.16 11.72
CA SER A 124 5.68 -30.37 11.49
C SER A 124 6.20 -31.37 12.51
N ALA A 125 5.56 -32.55 12.58
CA ALA A 125 6.18 -33.74 13.15
C ALA A 125 7.34 -34.19 12.26
#